data_AF-A0A1E4XIS9-F1
#
_entry.id   AF-A0A1E4XIS9-F1
#
_cell.length_a   1.000
_cell.length_b   1.000
_cell.length_c   1.000
_cell.angle_alpha   90.00
_cell.angle_beta   90.00
_cell.angle_gamma   90.00
#
_symmetry.space_group_name_H-M   'P 1'
#
loop_
_entity.id
_entity.type
_entity.pdbx_description
1 polymer ?
#
loop_
_entity_poly.entity_id
_entity_poly.type
_entity_poly.pdbx_seq_one_letter_code
_entity_poly.pdbx_strand_id
1 'polypeptide(L)'
;MIVATSASVPLAVAPQHANSSPTPADTNTPAAADTYYNGVANLGRNPVRWIDKDGNGKIDIEVDFSAGPGKYFRKLGLTGYSQLSPEQKRELLDQMADLSFDTNLVFHEKGAIKNPDGKINFGNYAHVPSNGKNLVQVDFPDNTSDPQNPDKVDEPAEAYVRGDARHLKANARNRGGNVLAHALLHALGLSHTNPEAKSNRPASATDSLGYSLLSTQSETTTGHDFKGHYVTRAQMHDLGLLTQRYGHNSQYSNETTRVVYDLNGMDEDDAPVTTSISTVRAHETLNIEDDTHDQNINLNHGTFSSIAGFKNNISILRGTHVEDVLTGSGTNTVIANFKANKITLGSGANTVTFNNSWDSTPKETDHLVGFKSGIDKVDISGFSQKTNEGTFLKGNPHLDTHTTPDGKTYVRYWTYFDGKGLSVPDFLLRADGIKMSDIITRT
;
A
#
# COMPACT_ATOMS: atom_id res chain seq x y z
N MET A 1 -13.77 -5.26 -25.53
CA MET A 1 -13.54 -5.29 -26.99
C MET A 1 -12.23 -4.55 -27.25
N ILE A 2 -11.36 -5.09 -28.11
CA ILE A 2 -9.93 -4.71 -28.19
C ILE A 2 -9.68 -3.70 -29.32
N VAL A 3 -8.71 -2.78 -29.17
CA VAL A 3 -7.59 -2.45 -30.09
C VAL A 3 -6.92 -1.11 -29.69
N ALA A 4 -5.59 -1.06 -29.81
CA ALA A 4 -4.69 0.04 -29.39
C ALA A 4 -4.71 1.26 -30.34
N THR A 5 -4.11 2.41 -29.99
CA THR A 5 -2.70 2.81 -30.31
C THR A 5 -2.48 4.30 -29.93
N SER A 6 -1.28 4.88 -29.69
CA SER A 6 0.12 4.40 -29.64
C SER A 6 1.09 5.47 -29.09
N ALA A 7 2.28 5.04 -28.62
CA ALA A 7 3.60 5.73 -28.69
C ALA A 7 4.07 6.68 -27.57
N SER A 8 5.40 6.77 -27.46
CA SER A 8 6.19 7.16 -26.27
C SER A 8 7.36 8.10 -26.61
N VAL A 9 7.81 8.94 -25.66
CA VAL A 9 9.05 9.74 -25.75
C VAL A 9 9.75 9.82 -24.38
N PRO A 10 11.09 9.66 -24.28
CA PRO A 10 11.84 9.76 -23.02
C PRO A 10 12.40 11.17 -22.76
N LEU A 11 12.72 11.47 -21.50
CA LEU A 11 13.49 12.67 -21.11
C LEU A 11 14.62 12.31 -20.14
N ALA A 12 15.78 12.94 -20.36
CA ALA A 12 16.97 12.83 -19.51
C ALA A 12 17.00 13.94 -18.45
N VAL A 13 17.55 13.63 -17.27
CA VAL A 13 17.60 14.53 -16.11
C VAL A 13 19.02 15.07 -15.90
N ALA A 14 19.12 16.33 -15.46
CA ALA A 14 20.36 16.96 -14.98
C ALA A 14 20.19 17.37 -13.49
N PRO A 15 21.27 17.39 -12.68
CA PRO A 15 21.16 17.39 -11.22
C PRO A 15 21.05 18.79 -10.59
N GLN A 16 20.50 18.86 -9.38
CA GLN A 16 20.60 20.04 -8.50
C GLN A 16 21.09 19.67 -7.09
N HIS A 17 21.68 20.66 -6.42
CA HIS A 17 22.36 20.54 -5.13
C HIS A 17 21.40 20.52 -3.93
N ALA A 18 21.86 19.90 -2.85
CA ALA A 18 21.11 19.77 -1.59
C ALA A 18 21.22 21.02 -0.68
N ASN A 19 20.15 21.30 0.07
CA ASN A 19 20.21 21.70 1.48
C ASN A 19 18.85 21.48 2.17
N SER A 20 18.85 21.42 3.50
CA SER A 20 17.91 20.58 4.27
C SER A 20 17.02 21.30 5.28
N SER A 21 15.77 20.84 5.39
CA SER A 21 14.91 20.78 6.60
C SER A 21 13.64 19.97 6.28
N PRO A 22 12.97 19.33 7.25
CA PRO A 22 11.87 18.39 6.98
C PRO A 22 10.54 19.11 6.72
N THR A 23 10.36 19.58 5.49
CA THR A 23 9.03 19.81 4.91
C THR A 23 8.27 18.47 4.86
N PRO A 24 6.92 18.44 4.99
CA PRO A 24 6.15 17.28 4.54
C PRO A 24 6.58 16.94 3.12
N ALA A 25 7.09 15.73 2.91
CA ALA A 25 7.76 15.40 1.66
C ALA A 25 6.75 15.43 0.52
N ASP A 26 6.96 16.31 -0.46
CA ASP A 26 6.34 16.13 -1.78
C ASP A 26 6.70 14.73 -2.25
N THR A 27 5.66 13.95 -2.47
CA THR A 27 5.74 12.51 -2.71
C THR A 27 6.37 12.22 -4.05
N ASN A 28 6.40 13.20 -4.96
CA ASN A 28 7.04 13.13 -6.26
C ASN A 28 8.54 13.52 -6.23
N THR A 29 9.08 13.89 -5.06
CA THR A 29 10.52 14.22 -4.96
C THR A 29 11.41 13.01 -5.27
N PRO A 30 12.53 13.19 -6.01
CA PRO A 30 13.47 12.11 -6.29
C PRO A 30 13.97 11.40 -5.03
N ALA A 31 14.26 12.13 -3.95
CA ALA A 31 14.73 11.54 -2.70
C ALA A 31 13.69 10.61 -2.02
N ALA A 32 12.41 10.94 -2.09
CA ALA A 32 11.34 10.07 -1.60
C ALA A 32 11.10 8.87 -2.53
N ALA A 33 11.36 9.01 -3.83
CA ALA A 33 11.33 7.90 -4.79
C ALA A 33 12.50 6.94 -4.54
N ASP A 34 13.73 7.46 -4.44
CA ASP A 34 14.94 6.71 -4.11
C ASP A 34 14.76 5.94 -2.78
N THR A 35 14.17 6.56 -1.77
CA THR A 35 13.93 5.92 -0.47
C THR A 35 13.02 4.68 -0.57
N TYR A 36 11.95 4.75 -1.37
CA TYR A 36 11.07 3.63 -1.66
C TYR A 36 11.79 2.53 -2.46
N TYR A 37 12.43 2.89 -3.59
CA TYR A 37 13.06 1.92 -4.48
C TYR A 37 14.28 1.24 -3.82
N ASN A 38 15.03 1.94 -2.96
CA ASN A 38 16.09 1.33 -2.15
C ASN A 38 15.53 0.34 -1.12
N GLY A 39 14.36 0.61 -0.54
CA GLY A 39 13.65 -0.32 0.35
C GLY A 39 13.25 -1.62 -0.37
N VAL A 40 12.59 -1.49 -1.52
CA VAL A 40 12.20 -2.60 -2.40
C VAL A 40 13.42 -3.40 -2.89
N ALA A 41 14.46 -2.73 -3.36
CA ALA A 41 15.69 -3.37 -3.85
C ALA A 41 16.43 -4.15 -2.77
N ASN A 42 16.37 -3.70 -1.50
CA ASN A 42 16.96 -4.42 -0.37
C ASN A 42 16.28 -5.79 -0.12
N LEU A 43 14.95 -5.88 -0.22
CA LEU A 43 14.25 -7.17 -0.19
C LEU A 43 14.59 -8.05 -1.41
N GLY A 44 14.86 -7.39 -2.54
CA GLY A 44 15.06 -8.01 -3.86
C GLY A 44 16.46 -8.54 -4.17
N ARG A 45 17.43 -8.41 -3.24
CA ARG A 45 18.85 -8.76 -3.47
C ARG A 45 19.09 -10.20 -3.93
N ASN A 46 18.23 -11.14 -3.54
CA ASN A 46 18.25 -12.52 -4.03
C ASN A 46 17.28 -12.65 -5.22
N PRO A 47 17.74 -12.99 -6.45
CA PRO A 47 16.90 -13.01 -7.65
C PRO A 47 15.88 -14.16 -7.72
N VAL A 48 15.86 -15.08 -6.75
CA VAL A 48 14.87 -16.17 -6.64
C VAL A 48 13.43 -15.66 -6.61
N ARG A 49 12.56 -16.31 -7.37
CA ARG A 49 11.12 -16.06 -7.54
C ARG A 49 10.50 -17.24 -8.29
N TRP A 50 9.19 -17.40 -8.28
CA TRP A 50 8.52 -18.32 -9.22
C TRP A 50 8.54 -17.76 -10.66
N ILE A 51 8.27 -18.60 -11.65
CA ILE A 51 8.26 -18.26 -13.08
C ILE A 51 6.95 -18.78 -13.68
N ASP A 52 6.28 -17.94 -14.47
CA ASP A 52 5.16 -18.29 -15.34
C ASP A 52 5.64 -19.33 -16.37
N LYS A 53 5.28 -20.61 -16.18
CA LYS A 53 5.73 -21.76 -16.99
C LYS A 53 4.89 -21.95 -18.24
N ASP A 54 3.62 -21.54 -18.23
CA ASP A 54 2.69 -21.72 -19.37
C ASP A 54 2.49 -20.46 -20.23
N GLY A 55 2.93 -19.29 -19.75
CA GLY A 55 2.85 -17.99 -20.41
C GLY A 55 1.50 -17.30 -20.26
N ASN A 56 0.67 -17.67 -19.29
CA ASN A 56 -0.69 -17.15 -19.14
C ASN A 56 -0.76 -15.75 -18.48
N GLY A 57 0.36 -15.25 -17.93
CA GLY A 57 0.44 -13.94 -17.26
C GLY A 57 0.02 -13.96 -15.79
N LYS A 58 -0.20 -15.14 -15.22
CA LYS A 58 -0.33 -15.44 -13.78
C LYS A 58 0.87 -16.25 -13.29
N ILE A 59 0.87 -16.50 -11.99
CA ILE A 59 1.82 -17.39 -11.31
C ILE A 59 0.97 -18.32 -10.45
N ASP A 60 0.64 -19.48 -11.01
CA ASP A 60 -0.27 -20.47 -10.46
C ASP A 60 0.46 -21.40 -9.48
N ILE A 61 0.35 -21.11 -8.19
CA ILE A 61 1.05 -21.81 -7.11
C ILE A 61 0.15 -22.86 -6.48
N GLU A 62 0.55 -24.14 -6.54
CA GLU A 62 -0.09 -25.21 -5.79
C GLU A 62 0.39 -25.23 -4.33
N VAL A 63 -0.55 -25.32 -3.39
CA VAL A 63 -0.30 -25.29 -1.94
C VAL A 63 -0.72 -26.62 -1.31
N ASP A 64 0.23 -27.30 -0.65
CA ASP A 64 -0.01 -28.57 0.04
C ASP A 64 0.08 -28.42 1.56
N PHE A 65 -1.08 -28.42 2.22
CA PHE A 65 -1.23 -28.48 3.68
C PHE A 65 -1.18 -29.92 4.24
N SER A 66 -1.16 -30.93 3.38
CA SER A 66 -1.11 -32.36 3.73
C SER A 66 0.32 -32.93 3.72
N ALA A 67 1.26 -32.24 3.07
CA ALA A 67 2.65 -32.66 2.91
C ALA A 67 3.37 -32.88 4.25
N GLY A 68 3.86 -34.12 4.47
CA GLY A 68 4.71 -34.45 5.60
C GLY A 68 6.12 -33.82 5.54
N PRO A 69 7.03 -34.21 6.45
CA PRO A 69 8.39 -33.64 6.50
C PRO A 69 9.22 -34.04 5.26
N GLY A 70 9.56 -33.04 4.45
CA GLY A 70 10.27 -33.18 3.18
C GLY A 70 11.80 -33.30 3.32
N LYS A 71 12.53 -32.92 2.27
CA LYS A 71 14.00 -32.95 2.21
C LYS A 71 14.60 -31.83 3.06
N TYR A 72 14.07 -30.61 2.95
CA TYR A 72 14.55 -29.44 3.68
C TYR A 72 14.34 -29.60 5.20
N PHE A 73 13.16 -30.07 5.62
CA PHE A 73 12.88 -30.41 7.03
C PHE A 73 13.97 -31.31 7.64
N ARG A 74 14.33 -32.38 6.91
CA ARG A 74 15.32 -33.39 7.35
C ARG A 74 16.74 -32.84 7.30
N LYS A 75 17.09 -32.07 6.27
CA LYS A 75 18.40 -31.41 6.10
C LYS A 75 18.70 -30.45 7.26
N LEU A 76 17.68 -29.74 7.76
CA LEU A 76 17.79 -28.87 8.93
C LEU A 76 17.75 -29.62 10.28
N GLY A 77 17.52 -30.93 10.29
CA GLY A 77 17.37 -31.71 11.52
C GLY A 77 16.12 -31.35 12.34
N LEU A 78 15.07 -30.80 11.70
CA LEU A 78 13.83 -30.46 12.38
C LEU A 78 13.14 -31.75 12.88
N THR A 79 12.30 -31.60 13.91
CA THR A 79 11.65 -32.72 14.61
C THR A 79 10.23 -32.34 15.00
N GLY A 80 9.37 -33.35 15.23
CA GLY A 80 7.99 -33.12 15.68
C GLY A 80 7.19 -32.31 14.66
N TYR A 81 7.19 -32.78 13.41
CA TYR A 81 6.31 -32.24 12.38
C TYR A 81 4.85 -32.38 12.80
N SER A 82 4.05 -31.35 12.50
CA SER A 82 2.59 -31.50 12.40
C SER A 82 2.07 -30.67 11.23
N GLN A 83 0.85 -30.96 10.78
CA GLN A 83 0.14 -30.07 9.85
C GLN A 83 -0.14 -28.71 10.51
N LEU A 84 -0.51 -27.72 9.71
CA LEU A 84 -1.08 -26.46 10.21
C LEU A 84 -2.39 -26.72 10.96
N SER A 85 -2.64 -25.96 12.03
CA SER A 85 -3.96 -25.95 12.68
C SER A 85 -5.04 -25.34 11.76
N PRO A 86 -6.34 -25.55 12.04
CA PRO A 86 -7.42 -24.89 11.31
C PRO A 86 -7.28 -23.35 11.30
N GLU A 87 -6.88 -22.76 12.42
CA GLU A 87 -6.65 -21.32 12.57
C GLU A 87 -5.47 -20.85 11.72
N GLN A 88 -4.35 -21.58 11.72
CA GLN A 88 -3.20 -21.28 10.85
C GLN A 88 -3.53 -21.43 9.37
N LYS A 89 -4.30 -22.46 8.98
CA LYS A 89 -4.70 -22.64 7.57
C LYS A 89 -5.59 -21.48 7.10
N ARG A 90 -6.58 -21.08 7.90
CA ARG A 90 -7.47 -19.94 7.58
C ARG A 90 -6.68 -18.65 7.41
N GLU A 91 -5.91 -18.26 8.41
CA GLU A 91 -5.12 -17.02 8.39
C GLU A 91 -4.15 -16.97 7.20
N LEU A 92 -3.53 -18.11 6.83
CA LEU A 92 -2.64 -18.18 5.68
C LEU A 92 -3.38 -18.12 4.33
N LEU A 93 -4.61 -18.65 4.24
CA LEU A 93 -5.46 -18.48 3.06
C LEU A 93 -5.90 -17.03 2.87
N ASP A 94 -6.22 -16.32 3.96
CA ASP A 94 -6.56 -14.89 3.91
C ASP A 94 -5.34 -14.07 3.43
N GLN A 95 -4.15 -14.36 3.95
CA GLN A 95 -2.89 -13.75 3.50
C GLN A 95 -2.57 -14.04 2.02
N MET A 96 -2.89 -15.24 1.52
CA MET A 96 -2.76 -15.61 0.11
C MET A 96 -3.77 -14.86 -0.77
N ALA A 97 -5.01 -14.70 -0.30
CA ALA A 97 -6.05 -13.98 -1.01
C ALA A 97 -5.70 -12.49 -1.19
N ASP A 98 -5.18 -11.84 -0.15
CA ASP A 98 -4.74 -10.44 -0.22
C ASP A 98 -3.61 -10.26 -1.25
N LEU A 99 -2.64 -11.17 -1.29
CA LEU A 99 -1.59 -11.12 -2.31
C LEU A 99 -2.13 -11.39 -3.73
N SER A 100 -3.12 -12.27 -3.88
CA SER A 100 -3.79 -12.53 -5.16
C SER A 100 -4.70 -11.40 -5.64
N PHE A 101 -5.20 -10.57 -4.72
CA PHE A 101 -5.98 -9.38 -5.06
C PHE A 101 -5.11 -8.34 -5.77
N ASP A 102 -3.95 -8.03 -5.20
CA ASP A 102 -3.04 -6.99 -5.68
C ASP A 102 -2.08 -7.44 -6.79
N THR A 103 -1.72 -8.72 -6.86
CA THR A 103 -0.69 -9.26 -7.78
C THR A 103 -1.22 -10.31 -8.76
N ASN A 104 -0.37 -10.79 -9.68
CA ASN A 104 -0.70 -11.95 -10.52
C ASN A 104 -0.42 -13.32 -9.88
N LEU A 105 -0.07 -13.38 -8.59
CA LEU A 105 -0.02 -14.63 -7.85
C LEU A 105 -1.42 -15.23 -7.72
N VAL A 106 -1.57 -16.53 -7.95
CA VAL A 106 -2.82 -17.26 -7.70
C VAL A 106 -2.50 -18.53 -6.93
N PHE A 107 -3.14 -18.73 -5.78
CA PHE A 107 -2.90 -19.88 -4.92
C PHE A 107 -4.03 -20.91 -5.05
N HIS A 108 -3.64 -22.16 -5.26
CA HIS A 108 -4.54 -23.29 -5.48
C HIS A 108 -4.29 -24.38 -4.45
N GLU A 109 -5.33 -24.96 -3.86
CA GLU A 109 -5.13 -26.16 -3.05
C GLU A 109 -4.66 -27.34 -3.93
N LYS A 110 -3.81 -28.19 -3.37
CA LYS A 110 -3.28 -29.39 -4.02
C LYS A 110 -4.29 -30.17 -4.85
N GLY A 111 -3.97 -30.38 -6.12
CA GLY A 111 -4.78 -31.12 -7.08
C GLY A 111 -5.91 -30.32 -7.73
N ALA A 112 -6.11 -29.04 -7.39
CA ALA A 112 -7.09 -28.18 -8.07
C ALA A 112 -6.65 -27.80 -9.50
N ILE A 113 -5.33 -27.77 -9.75
CA ILE A 113 -4.74 -27.54 -11.07
C ILE A 113 -3.74 -28.65 -11.42
N LYS A 114 -3.53 -28.87 -12.73
CA LYS A 114 -2.72 -30.00 -13.23
C LYS A 114 -1.22 -29.67 -13.34
N ASN A 115 -0.90 -28.45 -13.78
CA ASN A 115 0.44 -28.00 -14.12
C ASN A 115 0.73 -26.65 -13.41
N PRO A 116 0.98 -26.64 -12.09
CA PRO A 116 1.32 -25.40 -11.39
C PRO A 116 2.71 -24.88 -11.77
N ASP A 117 2.87 -23.55 -11.73
CA ASP A 117 4.15 -22.86 -11.89
C ASP A 117 5.09 -23.15 -10.73
N GLY A 118 4.54 -23.17 -9.52
CA GLY A 118 5.26 -23.41 -8.28
C GLY A 118 4.49 -24.29 -7.31
N LYS A 119 5.20 -24.89 -6.36
CA LYS A 119 4.61 -25.70 -5.29
C LYS A 119 5.13 -25.27 -3.93
N ILE A 120 4.25 -25.12 -2.95
CA ILE A 120 4.64 -24.80 -1.57
C ILE A 120 3.98 -25.79 -0.60
N ASN A 121 4.81 -26.50 0.16
CA ASN A 121 4.40 -27.35 1.27
C ASN A 121 4.42 -26.52 2.57
N PHE A 122 3.32 -26.48 3.32
CA PHE A 122 3.28 -25.81 4.62
C PHE A 122 3.15 -26.79 5.78
N GLY A 123 3.80 -26.49 6.90
CA GLY A 123 3.62 -27.25 8.13
C GLY A 123 4.22 -26.61 9.38
N ASN A 124 4.10 -27.31 10.49
CA ASN A 124 4.69 -26.95 11.78
C ASN A 124 5.93 -27.81 12.08
N TYR A 125 6.85 -27.28 12.87
CA TYR A 125 7.91 -28.05 13.55
C TYR A 125 7.92 -27.78 15.06
N ALA A 126 8.34 -28.77 15.86
CA ALA A 126 8.37 -28.64 17.30
C ALA A 126 9.45 -27.67 17.80
N HIS A 127 9.12 -26.90 18.84
CA HIS A 127 10.12 -26.14 19.58
C HIS A 127 10.97 -27.09 20.45
N VAL A 128 12.17 -27.40 19.97
CA VAL A 128 13.22 -28.07 20.74
C VAL A 128 14.45 -27.17 20.86
N PRO A 129 15.23 -27.24 21.96
CA PRO A 129 16.38 -26.35 22.18
C PRO A 129 17.45 -26.38 21.06
N SER A 130 17.59 -27.51 20.37
CA SER A 130 18.52 -27.69 19.23
C SER A 130 18.16 -26.85 18.00
N ASN A 131 16.88 -26.52 17.82
CA ASN A 131 16.39 -25.80 16.62
C ASN A 131 16.49 -24.27 16.79
N GLY A 132 17.11 -23.81 17.89
CA GLY A 132 17.41 -22.41 18.15
C GLY A 132 16.18 -21.55 18.50
N LYS A 133 16.35 -20.24 18.32
CA LYS A 133 15.29 -19.23 18.56
C LYS A 133 14.39 -18.97 17.36
N ASN A 134 14.68 -19.60 16.21
CA ASN A 134 13.98 -19.38 14.96
C ASN A 134 12.46 -19.67 15.12
N LEU A 135 11.68 -19.00 14.29
CA LEU A 135 10.21 -19.12 14.25
C LEU A 135 9.73 -19.68 12.92
N VAL A 136 10.48 -19.39 11.87
CA VAL A 136 10.21 -19.67 10.46
C VAL A 136 11.47 -20.32 9.88
N GLN A 137 11.27 -21.34 9.05
CA GLN A 137 12.31 -22.04 8.28
C GLN A 137 11.72 -22.27 6.89
N VAL A 138 12.33 -21.71 5.85
CA VAL A 138 11.84 -21.79 4.46
C VAL A 138 13.03 -21.90 3.52
N ASP A 139 12.96 -22.76 2.52
CA ASP A 139 13.75 -22.60 1.30
C ASP A 139 13.01 -21.76 0.25
N PHE A 140 13.80 -21.04 -0.53
CA PHE A 140 13.31 -20.14 -1.56
C PHE A 140 12.96 -20.91 -2.83
N PRO A 141 12.15 -20.35 -3.74
CA PRO A 141 11.90 -20.94 -5.06
C PRO A 141 13.20 -21.27 -5.80
N ASP A 142 13.36 -22.52 -6.25
CA ASP A 142 14.55 -22.98 -6.98
C ASP A 142 14.19 -23.42 -8.40
N ASN A 143 14.36 -22.51 -9.37
CA ASN A 143 14.18 -22.81 -10.80
C ASN A 143 15.50 -23.23 -11.48
N THR A 144 16.55 -23.57 -10.73
CA THR A 144 17.83 -23.96 -11.35
C THR A 144 17.73 -25.39 -11.89
N SER A 145 17.88 -25.52 -13.21
CA SER A 145 17.92 -26.84 -13.85
C SER A 145 19.16 -27.61 -13.44
N ASP A 146 18.96 -28.88 -13.07
CA ASP A 146 20.03 -29.80 -12.70
C ASP A 146 19.98 -31.02 -13.65
N PRO A 147 21.00 -31.23 -14.51
CA PRO A 147 21.05 -32.40 -15.40
C PRO A 147 21.06 -33.75 -14.65
N GLN A 148 21.40 -33.76 -13.35
CA GLN A 148 21.39 -34.95 -12.50
C GLN A 148 20.07 -35.10 -11.73
N ASN A 149 19.24 -34.06 -11.67
CA ASN A 149 17.91 -34.06 -11.06
C ASN A 149 16.93 -33.23 -11.92
N PRO A 150 16.40 -33.79 -13.03
CA PRO A 150 15.51 -33.06 -13.94
C PRO A 150 14.27 -32.49 -13.25
N ASP A 151 13.75 -33.19 -12.25
CA ASP A 151 12.55 -32.83 -11.48
C ASP A 151 12.80 -31.69 -10.48
N LYS A 152 14.04 -31.21 -10.33
CA LYS A 152 14.43 -30.21 -9.32
C LYS A 152 13.60 -28.93 -9.39
N VAL A 153 13.25 -28.48 -10.60
CA VAL A 153 12.46 -27.26 -10.87
C VAL A 153 10.96 -27.42 -10.58
N ASP A 154 10.54 -28.64 -10.23
CA ASP A 154 9.19 -29.00 -9.80
C ASP A 154 9.16 -29.53 -8.36
N GLU A 155 10.30 -29.50 -7.65
CA GLU A 155 10.34 -29.76 -6.21
C GLU A 155 9.65 -28.60 -5.45
N PRO A 156 8.83 -28.92 -4.43
CA PRO A 156 8.12 -27.90 -3.66
C PRO A 156 9.08 -27.14 -2.73
N ALA A 157 8.87 -25.83 -2.60
CA ALA A 157 9.38 -25.08 -1.46
C ALA A 157 8.73 -25.61 -0.17
N GLU A 158 9.51 -25.75 0.90
CA GLU A 158 9.12 -26.28 2.20
C GLU A 158 9.10 -25.15 3.24
N ALA A 159 7.90 -24.64 3.54
CA ALA A 159 7.68 -23.53 4.48
C ALA A 159 7.19 -24.02 5.85
N TYR A 160 8.06 -23.95 6.86
CA TYR A 160 7.77 -24.43 8.21
C TYR A 160 7.77 -23.32 9.27
N VAL A 161 6.68 -23.26 10.03
CA VAL A 161 6.56 -22.37 11.21
C VAL A 161 6.65 -23.17 12.51
N ARG A 162 7.01 -22.52 13.62
CA ARG A 162 7.19 -23.21 14.89
C ARG A 162 5.85 -23.49 15.57
N GLY A 163 5.47 -24.76 15.70
CA GLY A 163 4.21 -25.22 16.30
C GLY A 163 4.17 -25.13 17.83
N ASP A 164 4.32 -23.94 18.40
CA ASP A 164 4.05 -23.68 19.82
C ASP A 164 2.65 -23.08 20.04
N ALA A 165 2.10 -23.25 21.24
CA ALA A 165 0.70 -22.94 21.55
C ALA A 165 0.26 -21.49 21.22
N ARG A 166 1.19 -20.54 21.08
CA ARG A 166 0.90 -19.16 20.68
C ARG A 166 0.84 -18.95 19.17
N HIS A 167 1.47 -19.81 18.38
CA HIS A 167 1.43 -19.73 16.92
C HIS A 167 0.34 -20.64 16.31
N LEU A 168 -0.05 -21.71 17.01
CA LEU A 168 -1.15 -22.59 16.60
C LEU A 168 -2.52 -21.87 16.59
N LYS A 169 -2.68 -20.78 17.34
CA LYS A 169 -3.89 -19.94 17.34
C LYS A 169 -3.66 -18.67 16.52
N ALA A 170 -3.30 -18.80 15.24
CA ALA A 170 -3.05 -17.66 14.38
C ALA A 170 -4.33 -16.84 14.08
N ASN A 171 -4.17 -15.52 14.00
CA ASN A 171 -5.17 -14.57 13.50
C ASN A 171 -4.45 -13.32 12.94
N ALA A 172 -5.21 -12.39 12.38
CA ALA A 172 -4.70 -11.23 11.66
C ALA A 172 -4.00 -10.17 12.53
N ARG A 173 -3.92 -10.35 13.86
CA ARG A 173 -3.25 -9.40 14.78
C ARG A 173 -2.13 -10.01 15.62
N ASN A 174 -1.89 -11.32 15.51
CA ASN A 174 -1.01 -12.01 16.46
C ASN A 174 0.25 -12.62 15.83
N ARG A 175 1.15 -13.05 16.71
CA ARG A 175 2.46 -13.60 16.34
C ARG A 175 2.37 -14.86 15.46
N GLY A 176 1.29 -15.63 15.58
CA GLY A 176 0.98 -16.77 14.71
C GLY A 176 0.72 -16.34 13.27
N GLY A 177 -0.13 -15.31 13.05
CA GLY A 177 -0.37 -14.75 11.72
C GLY A 177 0.90 -14.15 11.12
N ASN A 178 1.66 -13.37 11.91
CA ASN A 178 2.92 -12.77 11.45
C ASN A 178 3.95 -13.81 10.98
N VAL A 179 4.13 -14.95 11.67
CA VAL A 179 5.09 -15.97 11.22
C VAL A 179 4.63 -16.74 9.99
N LEU A 180 3.31 -16.83 9.74
CA LEU A 180 2.76 -17.41 8.50
C LEU A 180 3.01 -16.49 7.31
N ALA A 181 2.68 -15.19 7.42
CA ALA A 181 2.94 -14.21 6.38
C ALA A 181 4.46 -14.10 6.09
N HIS A 182 5.29 -14.12 7.13
CA HIS A 182 6.74 -14.12 7.01
C HIS A 182 7.22 -15.35 6.24
N ALA A 183 6.68 -16.54 6.51
CA ALA A 183 7.01 -17.77 5.79
C ALA A 183 6.55 -17.71 4.32
N LEU A 184 5.34 -17.21 4.06
CA LEU A 184 4.79 -17.01 2.72
C LEU A 184 5.67 -16.08 1.88
N LEU A 185 6.11 -14.93 2.42
CA LEU A 185 6.96 -14.00 1.67
C LEU A 185 8.35 -14.58 1.31
N HIS A 186 8.98 -15.38 2.19
CA HIS A 186 10.21 -16.11 1.82
C HIS A 186 9.94 -17.16 0.74
N ALA A 187 8.83 -17.91 0.84
CA ALA A 187 8.42 -18.90 -0.16
C ALA A 187 8.01 -18.26 -1.51
N LEU A 188 7.77 -16.94 -1.54
CA LEU A 188 7.59 -16.12 -2.74
C LEU A 188 8.88 -15.41 -3.20
N GLY A 189 10.01 -15.69 -2.55
CA GLY A 189 11.34 -15.25 -2.98
C GLY A 189 11.94 -14.06 -2.23
N LEU A 190 11.25 -13.46 -1.25
CA LEU A 190 11.67 -12.20 -0.64
C LEU A 190 12.65 -12.42 0.53
N SER A 191 13.79 -11.72 0.52
CA SER A 191 14.77 -11.78 1.61
C SER A 191 14.42 -10.85 2.76
N HIS A 192 15.00 -11.05 3.95
CA HIS A 192 14.97 -10.03 5.02
C HIS A 192 15.51 -8.68 4.53
N THR A 193 14.98 -7.58 5.07
CA THR A 193 15.41 -6.20 4.78
C THR A 193 16.92 -6.01 4.97
N ASN A 194 17.45 -6.49 6.10
CA ASN A 194 18.87 -6.53 6.42
C ASN A 194 19.43 -7.95 6.23
N PRO A 195 20.45 -8.17 5.38
CA PRO A 195 21.02 -9.50 5.15
C PRO A 195 21.93 -9.93 6.32
N GLU A 196 22.47 -8.96 7.08
CA GLU A 196 23.11 -9.20 8.36
C GLU A 196 22.04 -9.26 9.47
N ALA A 197 21.12 -10.23 9.38
CA ALA A 197 19.99 -10.43 10.31
C ALA A 197 20.38 -10.72 11.79
N LYS A 198 21.68 -10.67 12.11
CA LYS A 198 22.25 -10.70 13.48
C LYS A 198 22.61 -9.31 14.01
N SER A 199 22.64 -8.29 13.17
CA SER A 199 22.78 -6.91 13.58
C SER A 199 21.40 -6.38 13.97
N ASN A 200 21.26 -5.88 15.21
CA ASN A 200 20.06 -5.17 15.65
C ASN A 200 20.04 -3.74 15.08
N ARG A 201 20.36 -3.58 13.80
CA ARG A 201 20.52 -2.28 13.14
C ARG A 201 19.66 -2.25 11.86
N PRO A 202 18.96 -1.15 11.57
CA PRO A 202 18.27 -0.99 10.31
C PRO A 202 19.24 -0.91 9.13
N ALA A 203 18.91 -1.55 8.00
CA ALA A 203 19.64 -1.47 6.74
C ALA A 203 19.39 -0.15 5.98
N SER A 204 18.27 0.52 6.22
CA SER A 204 17.91 1.83 5.65
C SER A 204 17.07 2.64 6.64
N ALA A 205 16.82 3.92 6.34
CA ALA A 205 15.89 4.76 7.12
C ALA A 205 14.43 4.25 7.13
N THR A 206 14.13 3.25 6.30
CA THR A 206 12.80 2.63 6.14
C THR A 206 12.82 1.13 6.47
N ASP A 207 13.87 0.62 7.10
CA ASP A 207 13.91 -0.76 7.59
C ASP A 207 13.16 -0.88 8.93
N SER A 208 11.86 -1.18 8.85
CA SER A 208 10.97 -1.46 9.98
C SER A 208 9.73 -2.24 9.56
N LEU A 209 9.02 -2.80 10.53
CA LEU A 209 7.73 -3.48 10.33
C LEU A 209 6.63 -2.58 9.74
N GLY A 210 6.77 -1.24 9.74
CA GLY A 210 5.85 -0.34 9.05
C GLY A 210 6.05 -0.26 7.53
N TYR A 211 7.17 -0.77 7.02
CA TYR A 211 7.52 -0.75 5.60
C TYR A 211 7.72 -2.15 5.01
N SER A 212 8.11 -3.13 5.83
CA SER A 212 8.27 -4.54 5.44
C SER A 212 8.03 -5.47 6.62
N LEU A 213 7.16 -6.46 6.45
CA LEU A 213 6.91 -7.55 7.39
C LEU A 213 8.17 -8.43 7.62
N LEU A 214 9.13 -8.37 6.70
CA LEU A 214 10.42 -9.06 6.77
C LEU A 214 11.51 -8.27 7.52
N SER A 215 11.17 -7.13 8.12
CA SER A 215 12.07 -6.38 9.00
C SER A 215 12.21 -7.03 10.38
N THR A 216 13.34 -6.76 11.05
CA THR A 216 13.58 -7.08 12.46
C THR A 216 13.34 -5.90 13.40
N GLN A 217 13.09 -4.70 12.87
CA GLN A 217 12.93 -3.47 13.63
C GLN A 217 11.43 -3.16 13.82
N SER A 218 11.03 -2.71 15.02
CA SER A 218 9.66 -2.27 15.28
C SER A 218 9.26 -1.13 14.33
N GLU A 219 8.00 -1.12 13.93
CA GLU A 219 7.31 -0.05 13.22
C GLU A 219 7.54 1.33 13.85
N THR A 220 7.67 1.39 15.18
CA THR A 220 7.88 2.64 15.92
C THR A 220 9.19 3.34 15.58
N THR A 221 10.21 2.62 15.07
CA THR A 221 11.50 3.23 14.68
C THR A 221 11.37 4.17 13.47
N THR A 222 10.31 4.03 12.68
CA THR A 222 9.97 4.90 11.55
C THR A 222 8.72 5.73 11.81
N GLY A 223 8.29 5.82 13.07
CA GLY A 223 7.20 6.68 13.52
C GLY A 223 5.79 6.13 13.31
N HIS A 224 5.63 4.87 12.92
CA HIS A 224 4.36 4.14 12.94
C HIS A 224 3.94 3.81 14.39
N ASP A 225 2.69 3.43 14.59
CA ASP A 225 2.21 2.88 15.88
C ASP A 225 1.02 1.95 15.61
N PHE A 226 1.24 0.64 15.76
CA PHE A 226 0.23 -0.40 15.57
C PHE A 226 -0.30 -0.93 16.92
N LYS A 227 -0.16 -0.15 18.01
CA LYS A 227 -0.63 -0.45 19.38
C LYS A 227 -0.11 -1.79 19.94
N GLY A 228 1.01 -2.29 19.43
CA GLY A 228 1.59 -3.58 19.81
C GLY A 228 0.95 -4.81 19.15
N HIS A 229 0.02 -4.63 18.22
CA HIS A 229 -0.44 -5.72 17.35
C HIS A 229 0.64 -6.11 16.35
N TYR A 230 0.59 -7.36 15.89
CA TYR A 230 1.55 -7.88 14.92
C TYR A 230 1.12 -7.56 13.50
N VAL A 231 2.09 -7.22 12.66
CA VAL A 231 1.91 -7.05 11.21
C VAL A 231 1.75 -8.43 10.57
N THR A 232 0.62 -8.67 9.92
CA THR A 232 0.25 -9.97 9.35
C THR A 232 -0.01 -9.93 7.84
N ARG A 233 0.18 -8.76 7.22
CA ARG A 233 0.00 -8.53 5.77
C ARG A 233 1.27 -7.97 5.15
N ALA A 234 1.44 -8.18 3.86
CA ALA A 234 2.55 -7.59 3.12
C ALA A 234 2.49 -6.06 3.21
N GLN A 235 3.61 -5.41 3.53
CA GLN A 235 3.69 -3.96 3.65
C GLN A 235 4.19 -3.34 2.33
N MET A 236 4.26 -2.00 2.29
CA MET A 236 4.60 -1.20 1.10
C MET A 236 5.79 -1.75 0.28
N HIS A 237 6.91 -2.12 0.92
CA HIS A 237 8.07 -2.66 0.19
C HIS A 237 7.91 -4.13 -0.22
N ASP A 238 7.25 -4.94 0.61
CA ASP A 238 7.02 -6.36 0.31
C ASP A 238 6.15 -6.47 -0.95
N LEU A 239 5.02 -5.77 -0.94
CA LEU A 239 4.10 -5.72 -2.06
C LEU A 239 4.72 -5.02 -3.27
N GLY A 240 5.56 -4.01 -3.07
CA GLY A 240 6.29 -3.32 -4.14
C GLY A 240 7.30 -4.22 -4.86
N LEU A 241 7.89 -5.18 -4.16
CA LEU A 241 8.74 -6.19 -4.76
C LEU A 241 7.93 -7.32 -5.43
N LEU A 242 6.81 -7.72 -4.84
CA LEU A 242 5.92 -8.71 -5.44
C LEU A 242 5.32 -8.22 -6.76
N THR A 243 4.83 -6.98 -6.82
CA THR A 243 4.34 -6.37 -8.07
C THR A 243 5.47 -6.15 -9.09
N GLN A 244 6.69 -5.84 -8.67
CA GLN A 244 7.86 -5.81 -9.57
C GLN A 244 8.21 -7.19 -10.15
N ARG A 245 8.01 -8.29 -9.39
CA ARG A 245 8.41 -9.64 -9.79
C ARG A 245 7.36 -10.38 -10.60
N TYR A 246 6.10 -10.24 -10.20
CA TYR A 246 4.96 -11.02 -10.69
C TYR A 246 3.94 -10.14 -11.43
N GLY A 247 4.07 -8.81 -11.35
CA GLY A 247 3.11 -7.86 -11.90
C GLY A 247 1.91 -7.63 -10.96
N HIS A 248 1.29 -6.46 -11.12
CA HIS A 248 0.00 -6.15 -10.51
C HIS A 248 -1.11 -7.01 -11.13
N ASN A 249 -2.18 -7.26 -10.38
CA ASN A 249 -3.29 -8.10 -10.84
C ASN A 249 -3.92 -7.57 -12.13
N SER A 250 -3.68 -8.29 -13.22
CA SER A 250 -4.18 -7.99 -14.57
C SER A 250 -5.71 -7.95 -14.68
N GLN A 251 -6.45 -8.56 -13.74
CA GLN A 251 -7.92 -8.50 -13.68
C GLN A 251 -8.42 -7.08 -13.41
N TYR A 252 -7.67 -6.27 -12.65
CA TYR A 252 -8.10 -4.95 -12.21
C TYR A 252 -7.46 -3.79 -12.99
N SER A 253 -6.53 -4.06 -13.93
CA SER A 253 -5.79 -3.01 -14.64
C SER A 253 -6.53 -2.39 -15.85
N ASN A 254 -7.66 -1.74 -15.55
CA ASN A 254 -8.51 -1.03 -16.51
C ASN A 254 -9.26 0.13 -15.84
N GLU A 255 -9.16 1.33 -16.40
CA GLU A 255 -9.65 2.60 -15.80
C GLU A 255 -11.18 2.64 -15.62
N THR A 256 -11.92 1.70 -16.22
CA THR A 256 -13.36 1.52 -15.97
C THR A 256 -13.66 0.57 -14.80
N THR A 257 -12.71 -0.26 -14.38
CA THR A 257 -12.84 -1.18 -13.24
C THR A 257 -12.83 -0.37 -11.95
N ARG A 258 -13.79 -0.67 -11.06
CA ARG A 258 -13.91 -0.02 -9.76
C ARG A 258 -13.44 -0.97 -8.68
N VAL A 259 -12.51 -0.51 -7.85
CA VAL A 259 -11.93 -1.28 -6.75
C VAL A 259 -12.21 -0.53 -5.47
N VAL A 260 -12.94 -1.17 -4.56
CA VAL A 260 -13.18 -0.63 -3.21
C VAL A 260 -12.30 -1.41 -2.25
N TYR A 261 -11.40 -0.70 -1.58
CA TYR A 261 -10.72 -1.18 -0.39
C TYR A 261 -11.60 -0.83 0.80
N ASP A 262 -12.31 -1.83 1.32
CA ASP A 262 -13.13 -1.67 2.52
C ASP A 262 -12.23 -1.75 3.75
N LEU A 263 -12.12 -0.64 4.48
CA LEU A 263 -11.26 -0.46 5.65
C LEU A 263 -12.10 -0.23 6.93
N ASN A 264 -13.42 -0.45 6.85
CA ASN A 264 -14.30 -0.45 8.00
C ASN A 264 -14.00 -1.65 8.93
N GLY A 265 -14.25 -1.50 10.23
CA GLY A 265 -13.99 -2.53 11.24
C GLY A 265 -12.50 -2.88 11.45
N MET A 266 -11.56 -2.10 10.91
CA MET A 266 -10.12 -2.34 11.10
C MET A 266 -9.66 -2.25 12.56
N ASP A 267 -10.46 -1.69 13.47
CA ASP A 267 -10.26 -1.66 14.92
C ASP A 267 -10.71 -2.95 15.63
N GLU A 268 -11.51 -3.82 15.01
CA GLU A 268 -11.99 -5.11 15.57
C GLU A 268 -10.86 -6.14 15.84
N ASP A 269 -10.98 -6.90 16.93
CA ASP A 269 -9.92 -7.78 17.48
C ASP A 269 -9.34 -8.85 16.54
N ASP A 270 -10.07 -9.27 15.51
CA ASP A 270 -9.64 -10.26 14.52
C ASP A 270 -9.34 -9.64 13.12
N ALA A 271 -9.44 -8.32 12.95
CA ALA A 271 -9.11 -7.63 11.70
C ALA A 271 -7.60 -7.30 11.57
N PRO A 272 -7.00 -7.36 10.37
CA PRO A 272 -5.61 -6.92 10.16
C PRO A 272 -5.47 -5.42 10.45
N VAL A 273 -4.43 -5.03 11.18
CA VAL A 273 -4.21 -3.62 11.54
C VAL A 273 -3.57 -2.78 10.44
N THR A 274 -3.05 -3.41 9.37
CA THR A 274 -2.33 -2.74 8.26
C THR A 274 -2.83 -3.21 6.89
N THR A 275 -2.90 -2.29 5.93
CA THR A 275 -3.26 -2.59 4.53
C THR A 275 -2.34 -1.85 3.55
N SER A 276 -1.93 -2.51 2.46
CA SER A 276 -1.19 -1.89 1.36
C SER A 276 -2.03 -1.84 0.09
N ILE A 277 -2.25 -0.65 -0.45
CA ILE A 277 -3.05 -0.36 -1.65
C ILE A 277 -2.11 -0.40 -2.87
N SER A 278 -2.30 -1.31 -3.82
CA SER A 278 -1.39 -1.42 -4.98
C SER A 278 -2.03 -1.69 -6.35
N THR A 279 -3.35 -1.63 -6.48
CA THR A 279 -3.98 -1.68 -7.81
C THR A 279 -3.44 -0.56 -8.71
N VAL A 280 -3.35 -0.85 -10.01
CA VAL A 280 -2.83 0.10 -11.00
C VAL A 280 -3.76 0.19 -12.18
N ARG A 281 -4.14 1.42 -12.49
CA ARG A 281 -5.07 1.77 -13.56
C ARG A 281 -6.50 1.26 -13.30
N ALA A 282 -6.94 1.06 -12.06
CA ALA A 282 -8.37 0.98 -11.79
C ALA A 282 -8.92 2.42 -11.62
N HIS A 283 -10.09 2.54 -10.99
CA HIS A 283 -10.46 3.72 -10.22
C HIS A 283 -10.72 3.22 -8.81
N GLU A 284 -9.89 3.67 -7.88
CA GLU A 284 -9.73 3.13 -6.54
C GLU A 284 -10.57 3.95 -5.53
N THR A 285 -11.21 3.26 -4.58
CA THR A 285 -12.00 3.86 -3.50
C THR A 285 -11.52 3.32 -2.16
N LEU A 286 -11.18 4.19 -1.21
CA LEU A 286 -11.01 3.80 0.19
C LEU A 286 -12.33 4.02 0.93
N ASN A 287 -12.97 2.95 1.40
CA ASN A 287 -14.15 3.08 2.26
C ASN A 287 -13.73 3.00 3.73
N ILE A 288 -13.99 4.06 4.48
CA ILE A 288 -13.59 4.23 5.89
C ILE A 288 -14.70 4.95 6.67
N GLU A 289 -15.95 4.83 6.21
CA GLU A 289 -17.11 5.60 6.67
C GLU A 289 -17.61 5.23 8.08
N ASP A 290 -17.41 3.99 8.51
CA ASP A 290 -17.84 3.50 9.84
C ASP A 290 -16.83 3.81 10.96
N ASP A 291 -15.61 4.23 10.62
CA ASP A 291 -14.58 4.57 11.60
C ASP A 291 -15.00 5.80 12.43
N THR A 292 -14.76 5.73 13.73
CA THR A 292 -15.12 6.76 14.71
C THR A 292 -13.90 7.51 15.26
N HIS A 293 -12.70 7.09 14.88
CA HIS A 293 -11.46 7.75 15.25
C HIS A 293 -11.18 8.99 14.38
N ASP A 294 -10.34 9.91 14.88
CA ASP A 294 -9.78 10.98 14.06
C ASP A 294 -8.84 10.38 12.99
N GLN A 295 -9.07 10.70 11.72
CA GLN A 295 -8.33 10.13 10.60
C GLN A 295 -7.29 11.11 10.04
N ASN A 296 -6.13 10.60 9.61
CA ASN A 296 -5.18 11.36 8.80
C ASN A 296 -4.92 10.59 7.49
N ILE A 297 -5.55 11.03 6.41
CA ILE A 297 -5.60 10.36 5.13
C ILE A 297 -4.72 11.13 4.14
N ASN A 298 -3.87 10.42 3.41
CA ASN A 298 -3.09 10.96 2.32
C ASN A 298 -3.33 10.09 1.08
N LEU A 299 -3.95 10.67 0.05
CA LEU A 299 -4.29 9.96 -1.19
C LEU A 299 -3.09 9.86 -2.15
N ASN A 300 -1.96 10.48 -1.81
CA ASN A 300 -0.77 10.47 -2.68
C ASN A 300 -0.03 9.13 -2.62
N HIS A 301 0.53 8.75 -3.76
CA HIS A 301 1.26 7.50 -3.91
C HIS A 301 2.54 7.45 -3.04
N GLY A 302 2.98 6.26 -2.62
CA GLY A 302 4.15 6.13 -1.75
C GLY A 302 4.02 6.79 -0.37
N THR A 303 2.79 7.02 0.12
CA THR A 303 2.52 7.61 1.44
C THR A 303 1.80 6.64 2.37
N PHE A 304 1.55 7.12 3.59
CA PHE A 304 0.77 6.42 4.61
C PHE A 304 -0.37 7.28 5.11
N SER A 305 -1.46 6.62 5.50
CA SER A 305 -2.60 7.16 6.22
C SER A 305 -2.73 6.50 7.60
N SER A 306 -3.39 7.17 8.53
CA SER A 306 -3.67 6.75 9.91
C SER A 306 -5.18 6.70 10.11
N ILE A 307 -5.73 5.51 10.37
CA ILE A 307 -7.16 5.26 10.59
C ILE A 307 -7.37 4.25 11.72
N ALA A 308 -8.60 4.06 12.19
CA ALA A 308 -8.96 3.05 13.19
C ALA A 308 -8.11 3.12 14.48
N GLY A 309 -7.67 4.34 14.86
CA GLY A 309 -6.83 4.60 16.03
C GLY A 309 -5.34 4.23 15.89
N PHE A 310 -4.93 3.67 14.76
CA PHE A 310 -3.53 3.35 14.42
C PHE A 310 -2.83 4.52 13.74
N LYS A 311 -1.49 4.44 13.63
CA LYS A 311 -0.67 5.47 12.98
C LYS A 311 0.13 4.90 11.82
N ASN A 312 -0.02 5.55 10.66
CA ASN A 312 0.62 5.21 9.38
C ASN A 312 0.33 3.75 8.92
N ASN A 313 -0.84 3.21 9.24
CA ASN A 313 -1.13 1.79 9.05
C ASN A 313 -1.65 1.41 7.66
N ILE A 314 -2.11 2.39 6.87
CA ILE A 314 -2.54 2.17 5.48
C ILE A 314 -1.50 2.78 4.56
N SER A 315 -0.95 2.02 3.61
CA SER A 315 0.10 2.49 2.70
C SER A 315 -0.37 2.47 1.25
N ILE A 316 -0.12 3.53 0.47
CA ILE A 316 -0.36 3.51 -0.98
C ILE A 316 0.96 3.26 -1.69
N LEU A 317 1.04 2.26 -2.59
CA LEU A 317 2.27 1.99 -3.34
C LEU A 317 2.56 3.06 -4.39
N ARG A 318 3.84 3.21 -4.76
CA ARG A 318 4.22 4.15 -5.83
C ARG A 318 3.67 3.70 -7.18
N GLY A 319 2.90 4.58 -7.82
CA GLY A 319 2.27 4.35 -9.12
C GLY A 319 0.78 4.01 -9.04
N THR A 320 0.29 3.63 -7.86
CA THR A 320 -1.15 3.56 -7.55
C THR A 320 -1.69 4.97 -7.36
N HIS A 321 -2.92 5.20 -7.82
CA HIS A 321 -3.66 6.43 -7.59
C HIS A 321 -4.92 6.05 -6.82
N VAL A 322 -5.46 6.99 -6.04
CA VAL A 322 -6.71 6.80 -5.29
C VAL A 322 -7.61 7.97 -5.60
N GLU A 323 -8.71 7.72 -6.30
CA GLU A 323 -9.64 8.77 -6.73
C GLU A 323 -10.72 9.03 -5.68
N ASP A 324 -11.27 8.01 -5.02
CA ASP A 324 -12.39 8.19 -4.09
C ASP A 324 -12.00 7.85 -2.65
N VAL A 325 -12.52 8.62 -1.68
CA VAL A 325 -12.47 8.25 -0.25
C VAL A 325 -13.78 8.60 0.44
N LEU A 326 -14.24 7.70 1.31
CA LEU A 326 -15.31 7.95 2.26
C LEU A 326 -14.68 8.01 3.66
N THR A 327 -14.80 9.16 4.31
CA THR A 327 -14.18 9.42 5.62
C THR A 327 -15.14 9.14 6.78
N GLY A 328 -14.56 8.79 7.93
CA GLY A 328 -15.29 8.41 9.13
C GLY A 328 -15.90 9.59 9.89
N SER A 329 -16.52 9.31 11.04
CA SER A 329 -17.21 10.32 11.85
C SER A 329 -16.31 11.21 12.71
N GLY A 330 -15.01 10.91 12.79
CA GLY A 330 -14.02 11.69 13.54
C GLY A 330 -13.60 13.02 12.90
N THR A 331 -12.57 13.64 13.47
CA THR A 331 -11.91 14.86 12.95
C THR A 331 -10.89 14.45 11.89
N ASN A 332 -11.26 14.55 10.62
CA ASN A 332 -10.45 13.97 9.54
C ASN A 332 -9.60 15.02 8.82
N THR A 333 -8.32 14.74 8.61
CA THR A 333 -7.48 15.48 7.66
C THR A 333 -7.27 14.65 6.40
N VAL A 334 -7.57 15.20 5.22
CA VAL A 334 -7.37 14.52 3.93
C VAL A 334 -6.42 15.35 3.07
N ILE A 335 -5.32 14.77 2.62
CA ILE A 335 -4.43 15.35 1.62
C ILE A 335 -4.81 14.76 0.26
N ALA A 336 -5.34 15.60 -0.63
CA ALA A 336 -5.67 15.22 -2.00
C ALA A 336 -4.41 14.86 -2.81
N ASN A 337 -4.58 14.07 -3.87
CA ASN A 337 -3.52 13.82 -4.85
C ASN A 337 -3.77 14.66 -6.12
N PHE A 338 -3.04 14.38 -7.21
CA PHE A 338 -3.15 15.13 -8.47
C PHE A 338 -4.24 14.60 -9.43
N LYS A 339 -5.03 13.60 -9.00
CA LYS A 339 -6.20 13.11 -9.73
C LYS A 339 -7.45 13.80 -9.23
N ALA A 340 -8.47 13.83 -10.07
CA ALA A 340 -9.79 14.28 -9.67
C ALA A 340 -10.33 13.42 -8.53
N ASN A 341 -10.26 13.91 -7.28
CA ASN A 341 -10.69 13.17 -6.11
C ASN A 341 -12.17 13.43 -5.77
N LYS A 342 -12.89 12.38 -5.39
CA LYS A 342 -14.21 12.48 -4.77
C LYS A 342 -14.09 12.12 -3.29
N ILE A 343 -14.05 13.16 -2.46
CA ILE A 343 -13.83 13.06 -1.02
C ILE A 343 -15.18 13.23 -0.33
N THR A 344 -15.69 12.16 0.28
CA THR A 344 -16.95 12.17 1.02
C THR A 344 -16.67 12.40 2.50
N LEU A 345 -17.12 13.54 3.02
CA LEU A 345 -16.81 14.02 4.36
C LEU A 345 -17.82 13.48 5.38
N GLY A 346 -17.30 12.80 6.40
CA GLY A 346 -18.09 12.30 7.53
C GLY A 346 -18.54 13.42 8.47
N SER A 347 -19.19 13.04 9.58
CA SER A 347 -19.95 13.97 10.42
C SER A 347 -19.10 14.94 11.26
N GLY A 348 -17.86 14.60 11.60
CA GLY A 348 -16.92 15.43 12.37
C GLY A 348 -16.40 16.68 11.64
N ALA A 349 -15.38 17.34 12.19
CA ALA A 349 -14.79 18.54 11.58
C ALA A 349 -13.64 18.15 10.65
N ASN A 350 -13.82 18.33 9.34
CA ASN A 350 -12.87 17.85 8.35
C ASN A 350 -11.99 18.98 7.81
N THR A 351 -10.74 18.68 7.47
CA THR A 351 -9.86 19.58 6.69
C THR A 351 -9.36 18.84 5.45
N VAL A 352 -9.57 19.41 4.27
CA VAL A 352 -9.03 18.88 3.02
C VAL A 352 -7.92 19.80 2.50
N THR A 353 -6.72 19.28 2.38
CA THR A 353 -5.51 20.03 1.99
C THR A 353 -5.13 19.74 0.54
N PHE A 354 -4.90 20.82 -0.21
CA PHE A 354 -4.30 20.82 -1.55
C PHE A 354 -2.94 21.51 -1.46
N ASN A 355 -1.87 20.82 -1.82
CA ASN A 355 -0.52 21.36 -1.70
C ASN A 355 -0.16 22.25 -2.90
N ASN A 356 -0.71 21.95 -4.08
CA ASN A 356 -0.45 22.65 -5.33
C ASN A 356 -1.74 23.02 -6.05
N SER A 357 -1.69 24.10 -6.84
CA SER A 357 -2.85 24.52 -7.66
C SER A 357 -3.22 23.53 -8.77
N TRP A 358 -2.31 22.63 -9.14
CA TRP A 358 -2.59 21.56 -10.12
C TRP A 358 -3.14 20.28 -9.49
N ASP A 359 -3.28 20.21 -8.16
CA ASP A 359 -3.82 19.02 -7.50
C ASP A 359 -5.30 18.81 -7.89
N SER A 360 -6.07 19.89 -8.09
CA SER A 360 -7.44 19.86 -8.63
C SER A 360 -7.63 20.91 -9.74
N THR A 361 -7.57 20.47 -10.99
CA THR A 361 -7.65 21.35 -12.18
C THR A 361 -9.08 21.44 -12.73
N PRO A 362 -9.42 22.39 -13.61
CA PRO A 362 -10.73 22.41 -14.30
C PRO A 362 -11.03 21.21 -15.22
N LYS A 363 -10.03 20.38 -15.51
CA LYS A 363 -10.18 19.14 -16.29
C LYS A 363 -10.32 17.91 -15.38
N GLU A 364 -9.53 17.87 -14.32
CA GLU A 364 -9.51 16.85 -13.28
C GLU A 364 -9.89 17.56 -11.97
N THR A 365 -11.20 17.82 -11.80
CA THR A 365 -11.78 18.66 -10.73
C THR A 365 -12.28 17.82 -9.57
N ASP A 366 -11.80 18.12 -8.38
CA ASP A 366 -12.21 17.49 -7.13
C ASP A 366 -13.59 17.91 -6.66
N HIS A 367 -14.20 17.04 -5.87
CA HIS A 367 -15.53 17.21 -5.33
C HIS A 367 -15.59 16.76 -3.86
N LEU A 368 -15.77 17.73 -2.96
CA LEU A 368 -16.06 17.48 -1.55
C LEU A 368 -17.56 17.26 -1.39
N VAL A 369 -17.95 16.03 -1.08
CA VAL A 369 -19.34 15.65 -0.82
C VAL A 369 -19.61 15.76 0.68
N GLY A 370 -20.70 16.44 1.07
CA GLY A 370 -21.09 16.59 2.48
C GLY A 370 -20.43 17.77 3.22
N PHE A 371 -19.79 18.69 2.50
CA PHE A 371 -19.11 19.85 3.09
C PHE A 371 -20.05 20.75 3.93
N LYS A 372 -19.65 21.04 5.18
CA LYS A 372 -20.38 21.86 6.15
C LYS A 372 -19.64 23.18 6.41
N SER A 373 -20.05 24.24 5.71
CA SER A 373 -19.51 25.60 5.92
C SER A 373 -19.57 26.02 7.40
N GLY A 374 -18.48 26.60 7.91
CA GLY A 374 -18.30 26.94 9.32
C GLY A 374 -17.77 25.81 10.21
N ILE A 375 -17.76 24.56 9.73
CA ILE A 375 -17.22 23.38 10.42
C ILE A 375 -16.00 22.84 9.66
N ASP A 376 -16.20 22.44 8.41
CA ASP A 376 -15.14 21.90 7.57
C ASP A 376 -14.28 23.02 6.97
N LYS A 377 -13.04 22.68 6.59
CA LYS A 377 -12.06 23.59 5.99
C LYS A 377 -11.42 23.01 4.73
N VAL A 378 -11.04 23.92 3.83
CA VAL A 378 -10.17 23.63 2.67
C VAL A 378 -8.87 24.38 2.87
N ASP A 379 -7.75 23.68 2.91
CA ASP A 379 -6.43 24.27 3.07
C ASP A 379 -5.68 24.33 1.74
N ILE A 380 -5.39 25.54 1.28
CA ILE A 380 -4.57 25.83 0.09
C ILE A 380 -3.34 26.69 0.46
N SER A 381 -2.97 26.74 1.75
CA SER A 381 -1.83 27.53 2.23
C SER A 381 -0.46 27.07 1.68
N GLY A 382 -0.40 25.83 1.16
CA GLY A 382 0.75 25.31 0.41
C GLY A 382 1.03 26.03 -0.91
N PHE A 383 0.04 26.72 -1.49
CA PHE A 383 0.18 27.35 -2.81
C PHE A 383 1.32 28.39 -2.84
N SER A 384 1.96 28.52 -4.00
CA SER A 384 3.25 29.21 -4.15
C SER A 384 3.21 30.72 -3.97
N GLN A 385 2.02 31.34 -4.04
CA GLN A 385 1.84 32.79 -3.95
C GLN A 385 0.72 33.17 -2.97
N LYS A 386 0.81 34.37 -2.38
CA LYS A 386 -0.26 34.89 -1.52
C LYS A 386 -1.46 35.30 -2.37
N THR A 387 -2.66 34.98 -1.89
CA THR A 387 -3.93 35.24 -2.57
C THR A 387 -4.43 36.66 -2.31
N ASN A 388 -4.86 37.38 -3.36
CA ASN A 388 -5.71 38.56 -3.19
C ASN A 388 -7.17 38.13 -3.22
N GLU A 389 -7.84 38.24 -2.08
CA GLU A 389 -9.26 37.91 -1.93
C GLU A 389 -10.15 39.02 -2.50
N GLY A 390 -11.24 38.64 -3.19
CA GLY A 390 -12.35 39.53 -3.55
C GLY A 390 -12.06 40.63 -4.58
N THR A 391 -10.80 40.93 -4.90
CA THR A 391 -10.42 41.92 -5.92
C THR A 391 -9.58 41.28 -7.02
N PHE A 392 -10.08 41.36 -8.26
CA PHE A 392 -9.37 40.94 -9.47
C PHE A 392 -8.26 41.95 -9.83
N LEU A 393 -7.09 41.80 -9.22
CA LEU A 393 -5.91 42.62 -9.51
C LEU A 393 -5.10 42.01 -10.66
N LYS A 394 -5.13 42.67 -11.83
CA LYS A 394 -4.34 42.26 -12.99
C LYS A 394 -2.87 42.06 -12.62
N GLY A 395 -2.29 40.94 -13.04
CA GLY A 395 -0.90 40.58 -12.80
C GLY A 395 -0.63 39.87 -11.47
N ASN A 396 -1.66 39.58 -10.68
CA ASN A 396 -1.55 38.96 -9.37
C ASN A 396 -2.35 37.65 -9.30
N PRO A 397 -2.10 36.80 -8.28
CA PRO A 397 -2.99 35.72 -7.92
C PRO A 397 -4.36 36.23 -7.46
N HIS A 398 -5.39 35.44 -7.74
CA HIS A 398 -6.75 35.70 -7.32
C HIS A 398 -7.41 34.42 -6.79
N LEU A 399 -8.21 34.57 -5.74
CA LEU A 399 -9.01 33.51 -5.13
C LEU A 399 -10.44 34.01 -4.93
N ASP A 400 -11.42 33.24 -5.40
CA ASP A 400 -12.83 33.46 -5.06
C ASP A 400 -13.63 32.16 -4.87
N THR A 401 -14.84 32.32 -4.35
CA THR A 401 -15.90 31.30 -4.36
C THR A 401 -17.00 31.70 -5.34
N HIS A 402 -17.43 30.79 -6.21
CA HIS A 402 -18.52 31.02 -7.15
C HIS A 402 -19.64 29.99 -6.98
N THR A 403 -20.87 30.45 -6.74
CA THR A 403 -22.07 29.62 -6.72
C THR A 403 -22.84 29.76 -8.03
N THR A 404 -23.16 28.64 -8.67
CA THR A 404 -23.95 28.58 -9.91
C THR A 404 -25.46 28.65 -9.62
N PRO A 405 -26.32 28.95 -10.62
CA PRO A 405 -27.77 29.05 -10.41
C PRO A 405 -28.46 27.77 -9.92
N ASP A 406 -27.84 26.60 -10.13
CA ASP A 406 -28.30 25.30 -9.61
C ASP A 406 -27.70 24.96 -8.22
N GLY A 407 -27.07 25.92 -7.56
CA GLY A 407 -26.63 25.83 -6.15
C GLY A 407 -25.26 25.21 -5.93
N LYS A 408 -24.58 24.71 -6.97
CA LYS A 408 -23.21 24.19 -6.83
C LYS A 408 -22.24 25.31 -6.49
N THR A 409 -21.30 25.07 -5.58
CA THR A 409 -20.29 26.09 -5.21
C THR A 409 -18.88 25.60 -5.46
N TYR A 410 -18.07 26.50 -6.02
CA TYR A 410 -16.71 26.22 -6.46
C TYR A 410 -15.73 27.18 -5.80
N VAL A 411 -14.59 26.66 -5.34
CA VAL A 411 -13.39 27.45 -5.06
C VAL A 411 -12.60 27.57 -6.36
N ARG A 412 -12.16 28.77 -6.72
CA ARG A 412 -11.41 29.04 -7.94
C ARG A 412 -10.17 29.84 -7.62
N TYR A 413 -9.01 29.37 -8.09
CA TYR A 413 -7.76 30.09 -7.92
C TYR A 413 -7.01 30.23 -9.25
N TRP A 414 -6.48 31.42 -9.45
CA TRP A 414 -5.59 31.78 -10.55
C TRP A 414 -4.24 32.20 -9.95
N THR A 415 -3.16 31.64 -10.47
CA THR A 415 -1.77 32.05 -10.21
C THR A 415 -1.47 33.39 -10.87
N TYR A 416 -2.13 33.69 -11.98
CA TYR A 416 -2.02 34.94 -12.71
C TYR A 416 -3.37 35.34 -13.33
N PHE A 417 -3.94 36.44 -12.88
CA PHE A 417 -5.13 37.02 -13.50
C PHE A 417 -4.73 38.11 -14.53
N ASP A 418 -5.13 37.97 -15.79
CA ASP A 418 -4.66 38.85 -16.88
C ASP A 418 -5.47 40.16 -17.07
N GLY A 419 -6.60 40.28 -16.37
CA GLY A 419 -7.50 41.43 -16.44
C GLY A 419 -8.42 41.48 -17.67
N LYS A 420 -8.54 40.41 -18.45
CA LYS A 420 -9.32 40.36 -19.70
C LYS A 420 -10.43 39.29 -19.65
N GLY A 421 -11.35 39.47 -18.71
CA GLY A 421 -12.42 38.51 -18.44
C GLY A 421 -11.94 37.36 -17.55
N LEU A 422 -12.82 36.40 -17.29
CA LEU A 422 -12.48 35.20 -16.51
C LEU A 422 -11.77 34.21 -17.43
N SER A 423 -10.44 34.18 -17.39
CA SER A 423 -9.66 33.05 -17.88
C SER A 423 -10.05 31.78 -17.12
N VAL A 424 -9.77 30.61 -17.69
CA VAL A 424 -9.90 29.33 -16.98
C VAL A 424 -8.98 29.36 -15.75
N PRO A 425 -9.47 29.02 -14.53
CA PRO A 425 -8.63 29.01 -13.33
C PRO A 425 -7.58 27.89 -13.39
N ASP A 426 -6.48 28.06 -12.66
CA ASP A 426 -5.46 27.00 -12.55
C ASP A 426 -5.95 25.87 -11.63
N PHE A 427 -6.66 26.26 -10.56
CA PHE A 427 -7.28 25.37 -9.57
C PHE A 427 -8.78 25.57 -9.55
N LEU A 428 -9.54 24.48 -9.60
CA LEU A 428 -10.99 24.45 -9.46
C LEU A 428 -11.36 23.31 -8.52
N LEU A 429 -12.06 23.60 -7.43
CA LEU A 429 -12.61 22.60 -6.51
C LEU A 429 -14.11 22.80 -6.38
N ARG A 430 -14.91 21.73 -6.37
CA ARG A 430 -16.33 21.80 -5.98
C ARG A 430 -16.52 21.44 -4.51
N ALA A 431 -17.15 22.33 -3.75
CA ALA A 431 -17.60 22.09 -2.38
C ALA A 431 -18.88 22.91 -2.16
N ASP A 432 -20.05 22.27 -2.28
CA ASP A 432 -21.31 23.00 -2.31
C ASP A 432 -21.59 23.71 -0.97
N GLY A 433 -21.86 25.03 -1.02
CA GLY A 433 -22.09 25.86 0.17
C GLY A 433 -20.82 26.43 0.85
N ILE A 434 -19.61 26.14 0.34
CA ILE A 434 -18.36 26.70 0.87
C ILE A 434 -18.31 28.24 0.80
N LYS A 435 -17.63 28.87 1.76
CA LYS A 435 -17.39 30.31 1.82
C LYS A 435 -15.91 30.60 1.94
N MET A 436 -15.49 31.84 1.61
CA MET A 436 -14.12 32.31 1.82
C MET A 436 -13.60 32.08 3.25
N SER A 437 -14.46 32.21 4.27
CA SER A 437 -14.14 31.93 5.69
C SER A 437 -13.84 30.46 6.02
N ASP A 438 -14.04 29.57 5.06
CA ASP A 438 -13.76 28.14 5.18
C ASP A 438 -12.48 27.73 4.44
N ILE A 439 -11.81 28.67 3.78
CA ILE A 439 -10.57 28.45 3.04
C ILE A 439 -9.39 28.96 3.88
N ILE A 440 -8.41 28.11 4.13
CA ILE A 440 -7.14 28.46 4.78
C ILE A 440 -6.15 28.82 3.67
N THR A 441 -5.59 30.03 3.74
CA THR A 441 -4.70 30.61 2.73
C THR A 441 -3.33 30.93 3.32
N ARG A 442 -2.37 31.21 2.44
CA ARG A 442 -0.99 31.53 2.85
C ARG A 442 -0.88 32.96 3.41
N THR A 443 -0.63 33.07 4.71
CA THR A 443 -0.50 34.34 5.46
C THR A 443 0.64 35.23 5.00
#